data_AF-A0A945DP81-F1
#
_entry.id   AF-A0A945DP81-F1
#
_cell.length_a   1.000
_cell.length_b   1.000
_cell.length_c   1.000
_cell.angle_alpha   90.00
_cell.angle_beta   90.00
_cell.angle_gamma   90.00
#
_symmetry.space_group_name_H-M   'P 1'
#
loop_
_entity.id
_entity.type
_entity.pdbx_description
1 polymer ?
#
loop_
_entity_poly.entity_id
_entity_poly.type
_entity_poly.pdbx_seq_one_letter_code
_entity_poly.pdbx_strand_id
1 'polypeptide(L)'
;VSDADLNDAIYYSLFPNLSPWADFNPIFYRFRPDGDNPEQSLHEVMYMIPLPEGVPMPEPAKCTFLDIDDDYTVAAEFGSNLAKIFNQDYVNHRMVQKGLHSHPKGETIFASYQETKIRHFHDTLNRWLESEEAPKSK
;
A
#
# COMPACT_ATOMS: atom_id res chain seq x y z
N VAL A 1 12.93 3.08 -20.00
CA VAL A 1 12.80 3.97 -18.84
C VAL A 1 12.64 5.38 -19.35
N SER A 2 11.60 6.09 -18.93
CA SER A 2 11.36 7.49 -19.28
C SER A 2 12.03 8.45 -18.27
N ASP A 3 12.19 9.73 -18.65
CA ASP A 3 12.68 10.76 -17.72
C ASP A 3 11.74 10.98 -16.53
N ALA A 4 10.45 10.69 -16.69
CA ALA A 4 9.48 10.77 -15.59
C ALA A 4 9.79 9.70 -14.53
N ASP A 5 10.07 8.46 -14.94
CA ASP A 5 10.38 7.35 -14.02
C ASP A 5 11.69 7.57 -13.24
N LEU A 6 12.57 8.45 -13.74
CA LEU A 6 13.81 8.84 -13.08
C LEU A 6 13.65 10.02 -12.11
N ASN A 7 12.77 10.97 -12.44
CA ASN A 7 12.62 12.23 -11.69
C ASN A 7 11.45 12.19 -10.70
N ASP A 8 10.38 11.50 -11.05
CA ASP A 8 9.15 11.47 -10.27
C ASP A 8 9.12 10.23 -9.37
N ALA A 9 8.74 10.42 -8.11
CA ALA A 9 8.42 9.32 -7.20
C ALA A 9 7.02 8.76 -7.53
N ILE A 10 6.88 8.17 -8.72
CA ILE A 10 5.59 7.65 -9.18
C ILE A 10 5.24 6.39 -8.39
N TYR A 11 4.18 6.51 -7.61
CA TYR A 11 3.57 5.38 -6.91
C TYR A 11 2.34 4.89 -7.66
N TYR A 12 2.36 3.64 -8.10
CA TYR A 12 1.26 3.01 -8.83
C TYR A 12 0.30 2.28 -7.87
N SER A 13 -0.95 2.15 -8.30
CA SER A 13 -1.99 1.44 -7.55
C SER A 13 -2.74 0.51 -8.48
N LEU A 14 -2.56 -0.80 -8.27
CA LEU A 14 -3.34 -1.84 -8.89
C LEU A 14 -4.48 -2.21 -7.92
N PHE A 15 -5.69 -1.79 -8.29
CA PHE A 15 -6.89 -2.10 -7.53
C PHE A 15 -7.07 -3.63 -7.39
N PRO A 16 -7.40 -4.16 -6.20
CA PRO A 16 -7.84 -3.39 -5.03
C PRO A 16 -6.72 -3.01 -4.05
N ASN A 17 -5.54 -3.61 -4.10
CA ASN A 17 -4.66 -3.52 -2.93
C ASN A 17 -3.17 -3.76 -3.17
N LEU A 18 -2.70 -3.77 -4.41
CA LEU A 18 -1.28 -3.90 -4.72
C LEU A 18 -0.75 -2.57 -5.23
N SER A 19 0.41 -2.16 -4.73
CA SER A 19 1.02 -0.90 -5.10
C SER A 19 2.52 -1.04 -5.36
N PRO A 20 2.90 -1.25 -6.63
CA PRO A 20 4.30 -1.24 -7.03
C PRO A 20 4.81 0.19 -7.15
N TRP A 21 6.05 0.42 -6.72
CA TRP A 21 6.80 1.61 -7.11
C TRP A 21 7.31 1.50 -8.55
N ALA A 22 7.63 0.28 -9.00
CA ALA A 22 8.08 -0.04 -10.35
C ALA A 22 9.38 0.66 -10.78
N ASP A 23 9.77 0.43 -12.04
CA ASP A 23 10.97 0.93 -12.71
C ASP A 23 12.27 0.71 -11.93
N PHE A 24 12.76 1.73 -11.23
CA PHE A 24 14.01 1.66 -10.46
C PHE A 24 13.83 1.26 -9.01
N ASN A 25 12.60 1.29 -8.51
CA ASN A 25 12.33 1.00 -7.13
C ASN A 25 11.62 -0.36 -7.04
N PRO A 26 12.31 -1.43 -6.59
CA PRO A 26 11.77 -2.78 -6.56
C PRO A 26 10.74 -2.99 -5.45
N ILE A 27 10.33 -1.94 -4.74
CA ILE A 27 9.40 -2.01 -3.62
C ILE A 27 7.96 -2.21 -4.12
N PHE A 28 7.30 -3.20 -3.53
CA PHE A 28 5.88 -3.46 -3.70
C PHE A 28 5.20 -3.44 -2.32
N TYR A 29 4.11 -2.69 -2.21
CA TYR A 29 3.24 -2.72 -1.03
C TYR A 29 1.98 -3.50 -1.34
N ARG A 30 1.50 -4.28 -0.37
CA ARG A 30 0.19 -4.91 -0.42
C ARG A 30 -0.54 -4.72 0.90
N PHE A 31 -1.76 -4.19 0.84
CA PHE A 31 -2.61 -4.00 2.01
C PHE A 31 -3.74 -5.04 2.02
N ARG A 32 -3.79 -5.91 3.01
CA ARG A 32 -4.82 -6.95 3.07
C ARG A 32 -5.73 -6.69 4.26
N PRO A 33 -7.05 -6.88 4.11
CA PRO A 33 -7.94 -6.79 5.27
C PRO A 33 -7.60 -7.89 6.29
N ASP A 34 -7.74 -7.56 7.56
CA ASP A 34 -7.71 -8.54 8.65
C ASP A 34 -9.08 -9.24 8.76
N GLY A 35 -9.37 -10.11 7.79
CA GLY A 35 -10.71 -10.70 7.66
C GLY A 35 -11.78 -9.63 7.47
N ASP A 36 -12.79 -9.63 8.36
CA ASP A 36 -13.88 -8.64 8.37
C ASP A 36 -13.64 -7.49 9.37
N ASN A 37 -12.44 -7.40 9.95
CA ASN A 37 -12.09 -6.36 10.92
C ASN A 37 -11.79 -5.02 10.20
N PRO A 38 -12.64 -3.98 10.34
CA PRO A 38 -12.41 -2.70 9.67
C PRO A 38 -11.33 -1.85 10.35
N GLU A 39 -10.86 -2.25 11.54
CA GLU A 39 -9.88 -1.49 12.32
C GLU A 39 -8.43 -1.88 12.02
N GLN A 40 -8.20 -2.95 11.25
CA GLN A 40 -6.87 -3.50 11.02
C GLN A 40 -6.68 -3.99 9.59
N SER A 41 -5.42 -3.94 9.14
CA SER A 41 -4.99 -4.50 7.87
C SER A 41 -3.56 -4.99 8.00
N LEU A 42 -3.20 -5.99 7.20
CA LEU A 42 -1.82 -6.44 7.04
C LEU A 42 -1.16 -5.56 5.97
N HIS A 43 -0.11 -4.85 6.36
CA HIS A 43 0.77 -4.12 5.43
C HIS A 43 1.98 -5.00 5.09
N GLU A 44 2.01 -5.51 3.87
CA GLU A 44 3.12 -6.31 3.37
C GLU A 44 4.06 -5.45 2.53
N VAL A 45 5.36 -5.53 2.82
CA VAL A 45 6.43 -4.88 2.08
C VAL A 45 7.28 -5.95 1.40
N MET A 46 7.40 -5.88 0.08
CA MET A 46 8.12 -6.85 -0.74
C MET A 46 9.16 -6.14 -1.62
N TYR A 47 10.33 -6.78 -1.80
CA TYR A 47 11.34 -6.34 -2.77
C TYR A 47 11.37 -7.33 -3.94
N MET A 48 10.90 -6.88 -5.10
CA MET A 48 10.83 -7.65 -6.32
C MET A 48 12.06 -7.36 -7.18
N ILE A 49 13.17 -8.05 -6.91
CA ILE A 49 14.47 -7.80 -7.54
C ILE A 49 14.64 -8.69 -8.79
N PRO A 50 15.01 -8.12 -9.96
CA PRO A 50 15.29 -8.93 -11.14
C PRO A 50 16.54 -9.78 -10.94
N LEU A 51 16.49 -11.03 -11.39
CA LEU A 51 17.65 -11.93 -11.36
C LEU A 51 18.51 -11.73 -12.62
N PRO A 52 19.85 -11.82 -12.50
CA PRO A 52 20.71 -11.89 -13.68
C PRO A 52 20.36 -13.08 -14.57
N GLU A 53 20.60 -12.94 -15.88
CA GLU A 53 20.32 -14.00 -16.85
C GLU A 53 21.08 -15.29 -16.50
N GLY A 54 20.40 -16.43 -16.60
CA GLY A 54 20.98 -17.75 -16.33
C GLY A 54 21.12 -18.11 -14.84
N VAL A 55 20.80 -17.20 -13.92
CA VAL A 55 20.77 -17.51 -12.48
C VAL A 55 19.50 -18.32 -12.16
N PRO A 56 19.59 -19.45 -11.44
CA PRO A 56 18.40 -20.20 -11.04
C PRO A 56 17.54 -19.37 -10.07
N MET A 57 16.23 -19.58 -10.13
CA MET A 57 15.29 -18.95 -9.19
C MET A 57 15.69 -19.30 -7.75
N PRO A 58 15.87 -18.32 -6.85
CA PRO A 58 16.13 -18.62 -5.44
C PRO A 58 14.88 -19.17 -4.76
N GLU A 59 15.07 -19.80 -3.61
CA GLU A 59 13.96 -20.15 -2.73
C GLU A 59 13.19 -18.88 -2.29
N PRO A 60 11.88 -18.99 -2.01
CA PRO A 60 11.09 -17.87 -1.51
C PRO A 60 11.72 -17.22 -0.28
N ALA A 61 11.70 -15.89 -0.24
CA ALA A 61 12.19 -15.13 0.92
C ALA A 61 11.39 -15.50 2.18
N LYS A 62 12.09 -15.56 3.33
CA LYS A 62 11.43 -15.71 4.63
C LYS A 62 10.71 -14.42 4.98
N CYS A 63 9.50 -14.54 5.50
CA CYS A 63 8.73 -13.39 5.97
C CYS A 63 9.07 -13.10 7.43
N THR A 64 9.37 -11.83 7.72
CA THR A 64 9.41 -11.30 9.09
C THR A 64 8.05 -10.69 9.38
N PHE A 65 7.31 -11.31 10.31
CA PHE A 65 6.01 -10.83 10.76
C PHE A 65 6.21 -9.92 11.97
N LEU A 66 5.61 -8.73 11.90
CA LEU A 66 5.57 -7.75 12.96
C LEU A 66 4.14 -7.68 13.48
N ASP A 67 3.98 -7.63 14.80
CA ASP A 67 2.70 -7.36 15.45
C ASP A 67 2.40 -5.84 15.43
N ILE A 68 1.21 -5.44 15.86
CA ILE A 68 0.71 -4.07 15.76
C ILE A 68 1.55 -3.04 16.54
N ASP A 69 2.23 -3.47 17.60
CA ASP A 69 3.06 -2.61 18.45
C ASP A 69 4.57 -2.75 18.16
N ASP A 70 4.94 -3.61 17.20
CA ASP A 70 6.34 -3.82 16.83
C ASP A 70 6.89 -2.66 15.98
N ASP A 71 8.17 -2.36 16.18
CA ASP A 71 8.88 -1.35 15.39
C ASP A 71 9.27 -1.92 14.02
N TYR A 72 8.97 -1.20 12.93
CA TYR A 72 9.33 -1.63 11.56
C TYR A 72 10.83 -1.91 11.37
N THR A 73 11.70 -1.30 12.20
CA THR A 73 13.14 -1.53 12.16
C THR A 73 13.57 -2.91 12.64
N VAL A 74 12.68 -3.67 13.29
CA VAL A 74 12.90 -5.09 13.63
C VAL A 74 12.99 -5.94 12.36
N ALA A 75 12.26 -5.57 11.30
CA ALA A 75 12.38 -6.18 9.97
C ALA A 75 13.63 -5.64 9.25
N ALA A 76 14.81 -6.03 9.75
CA ALA A 76 16.11 -5.53 9.32
C ALA A 76 16.51 -5.95 7.89
N GLU A 77 15.75 -6.86 7.27
CA GLU A 77 15.96 -7.25 5.86
C GLU A 77 15.70 -6.09 4.90
N PHE A 78 14.93 -5.09 5.34
CA PHE A 78 14.63 -3.89 4.59
C PHE A 78 15.62 -2.77 4.97
N GLY A 79 16.15 -2.04 3.98
CA GLY A 79 17.12 -0.97 4.23
C GLY A 79 16.64 0.01 5.31
N SER A 80 17.50 0.26 6.31
CA SER A 80 17.13 0.92 7.59
C SER A 80 16.44 2.29 7.49
N ASN A 81 16.56 3.00 6.36
CA ASN A 81 15.91 4.29 6.16
C ASN A 81 14.41 4.18 5.85
N LEU A 82 13.99 3.12 5.14
CA LEU A 82 12.60 2.92 4.75
C LEU A 82 11.73 2.51 5.96
N ALA A 83 12.25 1.62 6.80
CA ALA A 83 11.57 1.19 8.04
C ALA A 83 11.19 2.37 8.95
N LYS A 84 12.06 3.39 9.04
CA LYS A 84 11.78 4.61 9.82
C LYS A 84 10.67 5.48 9.24
N ILE A 85 10.46 5.43 7.92
CA ILE A 85 9.36 6.14 7.26
C ILE A 85 8.05 5.43 7.57
N PHE A 86 8.02 4.10 7.53
CA PHE A 86 6.83 3.34 7.90
C PHE A 86 6.41 3.55 9.35
N ASN A 87 7.34 3.68 10.29
CA ASN A 87 7.00 4.07 11.65
C ASN A 87 6.30 5.44 11.73
N GLN A 88 6.65 6.39 10.86
CA GLN A 88 5.98 7.70 10.80
C GLN A 88 4.55 7.57 10.23
N ASP A 89 4.39 6.80 9.15
CA ASP A 89 3.08 6.57 8.53
C ASP A 89 2.14 5.77 9.45
N TYR A 90 2.67 4.79 10.18
CA TYR A 90 1.93 3.99 11.14
C TYR A 90 1.24 4.85 12.21
N VAL A 91 1.94 5.87 12.74
CA VAL A 91 1.36 6.82 13.70
C VAL A 91 0.18 7.58 13.09
N ASN A 92 0.26 7.93 11.81
CA ASN A 92 -0.81 8.63 11.11
C ASN A 92 -2.05 7.75 10.92
N HIS A 93 -1.89 6.48 10.53
CA HIS A 93 -3.01 5.57 10.26
C HIS A 93 -3.98 5.46 11.44
N ARG A 94 -3.44 5.23 12.65
CA ARG A 94 -4.26 5.12 13.87
C ARG A 94 -5.04 6.41 14.14
N MET A 95 -4.41 7.55 13.93
CA MET A 95 -5.03 8.85 14.19
C MET A 95 -6.09 9.18 13.14
N VAL A 96 -5.88 8.80 11.88
CA VAL A 96 -6.88 8.90 10.81
C VAL A 96 -8.10 8.04 11.15
N GLN A 97 -7.91 6.76 11.49
CA GLN A 97 -9.00 5.85 11.83
C GLN A 97 -9.84 6.38 13.01
N LYS A 98 -9.18 6.84 14.08
CA LYS A 98 -9.84 7.48 15.21
C LYS A 98 -10.61 8.74 14.80
N GLY A 99 -10.03 9.54 13.91
CA GLY A 99 -10.64 10.76 13.37
C GLY A 99 -11.93 10.45 12.59
N LEU A 100 -11.89 9.44 11.72
CA LEU A 100 -13.03 9.00 10.91
C LEU A 100 -14.23 8.58 11.78
N HIS A 101 -14.00 7.81 12.86
CA HIS A 101 -15.05 7.44 13.82
C HIS A 101 -15.66 8.64 14.55
N SER A 102 -14.91 9.72 14.70
CA SER A 102 -15.35 10.93 15.42
C SER A 102 -15.92 12.03 14.52
N HIS A 103 -15.89 11.86 13.19
CA HIS A 103 -16.25 12.93 12.27
C HIS A 103 -17.78 13.17 12.26
N PRO A 104 -18.25 14.39 12.60
CA PRO A 104 -19.69 14.63 12.85
C PRO A 104 -20.57 14.47 11.61
N LYS A 105 -19.99 14.56 10.40
CA LYS A 105 -20.73 14.36 9.15
C LYS A 105 -20.85 12.89 8.76
N GLY A 106 -20.03 12.01 9.34
CA GLY A 106 -19.97 10.59 8.94
C GLY A 106 -19.44 10.34 7.51
N GLU A 107 -18.86 11.35 6.88
CA GLU A 107 -18.37 11.30 5.49
C GLU A 107 -16.95 11.86 5.40
N THR A 108 -16.13 11.28 4.52
CA THR A 108 -14.78 11.78 4.23
C THR A 108 -14.83 12.85 3.15
N ILE A 109 -14.19 14.00 3.40
CA ILE A 109 -14.08 15.10 2.43
C ILE A 109 -12.66 15.12 1.89
N PHE A 110 -12.52 14.91 0.58
CA PHE A 110 -11.24 14.93 -0.11
C PHE A 110 -10.91 16.30 -0.73
N ALA A 111 -9.63 16.66 -0.74
CA ALA A 111 -9.08 17.82 -1.42
C ALA A 111 -9.17 17.66 -2.95
N SER A 112 -9.55 18.75 -3.62
CA SER A 112 -9.79 18.74 -5.07
C SER A 112 -8.53 18.47 -5.91
N TYR A 113 -7.35 18.88 -5.43
CA TYR A 113 -6.11 18.81 -6.21
C TYR A 113 -5.25 17.58 -5.87
N GLN A 114 -4.91 17.38 -4.59
CA GLN A 114 -3.90 16.40 -4.17
C GLN A 114 -4.46 14.97 -3.93
N GLU A 115 -5.78 14.78 -3.84
CA GLU A 115 -6.38 13.49 -3.45
C GLU A 115 -7.15 12.80 -4.58
N THR A 116 -6.82 13.11 -5.83
CA THR A 116 -7.50 12.53 -7.00
C THR A 116 -7.34 11.00 -7.06
N LYS A 117 -6.18 10.45 -6.71
CA LYS A 117 -5.96 8.99 -6.67
C LYS A 117 -6.86 8.29 -5.64
N ILE A 118 -6.98 8.85 -4.43
CA ILE A 118 -7.77 8.26 -3.34
C ILE A 118 -9.28 8.37 -3.66
N ARG A 119 -9.72 9.50 -4.24
CA ARG A 119 -11.08 9.64 -4.76
C ARG A 119 -11.41 8.58 -5.83
N HIS A 120 -10.52 8.39 -6.79
CA HIS A 120 -10.69 7.37 -7.83
C HIS A 120 -10.72 5.95 -7.24
N PHE A 121 -9.91 5.68 -6.22
CA PHE A 121 -9.95 4.41 -5.49
C PHE A 121 -11.33 4.15 -4.87
N HIS A 122 -11.88 5.11 -4.13
CA HIS A 122 -13.20 4.97 -3.50
C HIS A 122 -14.34 4.89 -4.52
N ASP A 123 -14.28 5.65 -5.61
CA ASP A 123 -15.25 5.53 -6.71
C ASP A 123 -15.23 4.12 -7.32
N THR A 124 -14.02 3.59 -7.57
CA THR A 124 -13.85 2.22 -8.07
C THR A 124 -14.38 1.21 -7.06
N LEU A 125 -14.02 1.34 -5.78
CA LEU A 125 -14.50 0.45 -4.72
C LEU A 125 -16.02 0.43 -4.62
N ASN A 126 -16.67 1.59 -4.61
CA ASN A 126 -18.14 1.69 -4.55
C ASN A 126 -18.78 1.00 -5.74
N ARG A 127 -18.24 1.18 -6.95
CA ARG A 127 -18.74 0.47 -8.15
C ARG A 127 -18.67 -1.05 -8.03
N TRP A 128 -17.66 -1.59 -7.34
CA TRP A 128 -17.55 -3.03 -7.05
C TRP A 128 -18.51 -3.48 -5.95
N LEU A 129 -18.71 -2.66 -4.91
CA LEU A 129 -19.61 -2.97 -3.80
C LEU A 129 -21.10 -2.89 -4.20
N GLU A 130 -21.45 -1.99 -5.11
CA GLU A 130 -22.81 -1.78 -5.62
C GLU A 130 -23.19 -2.74 -6.74
N SER A 131 -22.22 -3.45 -7.33
CA SER A 131 -22.46 -4.36 -8.45
C SER A 131 -22.87 -5.76 -7.98
N GLU A 132 -23.94 -6.31 -8.55
CA GLU A 132 -24.32 -7.72 -8.34
C GLU A 132 -23.35 -8.70 -9.02
N GLU A 133 -22.68 -8.26 -10.09
CA GLU A 133 -21.65 -9.01 -10.82
C GLU A 133 -20.34 -8.21 -10.88
N ALA A 134 -19.20 -8.91 -10.86
CA ALA A 134 -17.88 -8.29 -10.95
C ALA A 134 -17.79 -7.32 -12.17
N PRO A 135 -17.51 -6.02 -11.95
CA PRO A 135 -17.34 -5.06 -13.02
C PRO A 135 -16.21 -5.47 -13.97
N LYS A 136 -16.47 -5.45 -15.28
CA LYS A 136 -15.45 -5.69 -16.29
C LYS A 136 -14.52 -4.48 -16.39
N SER A 137 -13.21 -4.70 -16.46
CA SER A 137 -12.27 -3.66 -16.87
C SER A 137 -12.66 -3.18 -18.26
N LYS A 138 -12.76 -1.86 -18.44
CA LYS A 138 -12.98 -1.27 -19.77
C LYS A 138 -11.75 -1.43 -20.65
#